data_AF-A0A2T1E9J0-F1
#
_entry.id   AF-A0A2T1E9J0-F1
#
_cell.length_a   1.000
_cell.length_b   1.000
_cell.length_c   1.000
_cell.angle_alpha   90.00
_cell.angle_beta   90.00
_cell.angle_gamma   90.00
#
_symmetry.space_group_name_H-M   'P 1'
#
loop_
_entity.id
_entity.type
_entity.pdbx_description
1 polymer ?
#
loop_
_entity_poly.entity_id
_entity_poly.type
_entity_poly.pdbx_seq_one_letter_code
_entity_poly.pdbx_strand_id
1 'polypeptide(L)' 'MSRIDQVVQTAICSGYLTTEAEQRLCQYFDGNCNLHDIIALTMLQRALSSGQVKRLSQEETQPCEV' A
#
# COMPACT_ATOMS: atom_id res chain seq x y z
N MET A 1 -17.05 1.32 -5.13
CA MET A 1 -15.82 1.74 -4.41
C MET A 1 -15.53 0.72 -3.35
N SER A 2 -14.40 0.03 -3.46
CA SER A 2 -14.00 -0.95 -2.44
C SER A 2 -13.22 -0.26 -1.32
N ARG A 3 -13.28 -0.81 -0.11
CA ARG A 3 -12.57 -0.24 1.05
C ARG A 3 -11.05 -0.27 0.87
N ILE A 4 -10.54 -1.27 0.14
CA ILE A 4 -9.14 -1.39 -0.26
C ILE A 4 -8.73 -0.25 -1.21
N ASP A 5 -9.58 0.09 -2.18
CA ASP A 5 -9.33 1.16 -3.14
C ASP A 5 -9.18 2.52 -2.43
N GLN A 6 -10.02 2.81 -1.44
CA GLN A 6 -9.87 4.01 -0.62
C GLN A 6 -8.56 4.05 0.16
N VAL A 7 -8.13 2.91 0.74
CA VAL A 7 -6.86 2.83 1.49
C VAL A 7 -5.66 3.00 0.56
N VAL A 8 -5.67 2.32 -0.59
CA VAL A 8 -4.65 2.43 -1.63
C VAL A 8 -4.54 3.87 -2.13
N GLN A 9 -5.67 4.49 -2.47
CA GLN A 9 -5.70 5.83 -3.04
C GLN A 9 -5.25 6.87 -2.01
N THR A 10 -5.60 6.68 -0.73
CA THR A 10 -5.09 7.50 0.37
C THR A 10 -3.57 7.36 0.53
N ALA A 11 -3.03 6.14 0.44
CA ALA A 11 -1.60 5.90 0.51
C ALA A 11 -0.83 6.48 -0.68
N ILE A 12 -1.40 6.40 -1.89
CA ILE A 12 -0.84 7.00 -3.10
C ILE A 12 -0.89 8.52 -3.04
N CYS A 13 -2.00 9.11 -2.56
CA CYS A 13 -2.17 10.55 -2.43
C CYS A 13 -1.27 11.14 -1.33
N SER A 14 -1.14 10.44 -0.21
CA SER A 14 -0.24 10.80 0.89
C SER A 14 1.23 10.61 0.52
N GLY A 15 1.54 9.70 -0.41
CA GLY A 15 2.92 9.31 -0.74
C GLY A 15 3.55 8.40 0.32
N TYR A 16 2.78 8.00 1.33
CA TYR A 16 3.23 7.12 2.41
C TYR A 16 2.24 5.99 2.66
N LEU A 17 2.75 4.76 2.69
CA LEU A 17 2.02 3.59 3.14
C LEU A 17 2.33 3.36 4.62
N THR A 18 1.38 3.66 5.49
CA THR A 18 1.51 3.37 6.93
C THR A 18 1.26 1.89 7.20
N THR A 19 1.89 1.36 8.26
CA THR A 19 1.62 -0.01 8.76
C THR A 19 0.14 -0.23 9.05
N GLU A 20 -0.56 0.82 9.50
CA GLU A 20 -2.00 0.79 9.74
C GLU A 20 -2.81 0.58 8.45
N ALA A 21 -2.37 1.17 7.33
CA ALA A 21 -2.98 0.94 6.02
C ALA A 21 -2.76 -0.51 5.54
N GLU A 22 -1.56 -1.08 5.73
CA GLU A 22 -1.30 -2.50 5.44
C GLU A 22 -2.16 -3.43 6.29
N GLN A 23 -2.30 -3.15 7.58
CA GLN A 23 -3.07 -3.98 8.48
C GLN A 23 -4.56 -3.95 8.12
N ARG A 24 -5.09 -2.79 7.70
CA ARG A 24 -6.44 -2.66 7.14
C ARG A 24 -6.60 -3.42 5.82
N LEU A 25 -5.62 -3.33 4.92
CA LEU A 25 -5.61 -4.11 3.66
C LEU A 25 -5.68 -5.61 3.94
N CYS A 26 -4.89 -6.10 4.90
CA CYS A 26 -4.88 -7.51 5.31
C CYS A 26 -6.23 -7.94 5.88
N GLN A 27 -6.87 -7.12 6.71
CA GLN A 27 -8.21 -7.40 7.22
C GLN A 27 -9.28 -7.42 6.12
N TYR A 28 -9.18 -6.55 5.12
CA TYR A 28 -10.10 -6.56 3.99
C TYR A 28 -9.87 -7.77 3.06
N PHE A 29 -8.66 -8.33 3.07
CA PHE A 29 -8.30 -9.50 2.27
C PHE A 29 -8.89 -10.82 2.78
N ASP A 30 -9.18 -10.91 4.08
CA ASP A 30 -9.59 -12.16 4.76
C ASP A 30 -11.01 -12.66 4.39
N GLY A 31 -11.84 -11.84 3.75
CA GLY A 31 -13.27 -12.15 3.58
C GLY A 31 -13.77 -12.32 2.14
N ASN A 32 -13.44 -11.41 1.22
CA ASN A 32 -13.99 -11.41 -0.13
C ASN A 32 -13.29 -10.38 -1.03
N CYS A 33 -12.09 -10.69 -1.54
CA CYS A 33 -11.40 -9.80 -2.48
C CYS A 33 -11.97 -9.92 -3.90
N ASN A 34 -12.36 -8.79 -4.47
CA ASN A 34 -12.72 -8.69 -5.87
C ASN A 34 -11.49 -8.36 -6.71
N LEU A 35 -11.59 -8.59 -8.02
CA LEU A 35 -10.54 -8.24 -8.99
C LEU A 35 -10.09 -6.78 -8.87
N HIS A 36 -11.02 -5.87 -8.55
CA HIS A 36 -10.71 -4.45 -8.32
C HIS A 36 -9.75 -4.22 -7.15
N ASP A 37 -9.87 -5.01 -6.09
CA ASP A 37 -9.00 -4.92 -4.91
C ASP A 37 -7.57 -5.35 -5.25
N ILE A 38 -7.45 -6.41 -6.06
CA ILE A 38 -6.16 -6.92 -6.56
C ILE A 38 -5.49 -5.87 -7.45
N ILE A 39 -6.25 -5.23 -8.35
CA ILE A 39 -5.75 -4.16 -9.22
C ILE A 39 -5.28 -2.96 -8.39
N ALA A 40 -6.04 -2.54 -7.38
CA ALA A 40 -5.65 -1.44 -6.48
C ALA A 40 -4.36 -1.76 -5.73
N LEU A 41 -4.23 -2.97 -5.19
CA LEU A 41 -3.00 -3.44 -4.54
C LEU A 41 -1.81 -3.49 -5.50
N THR A 42 -2.03 -3.91 -6.74
CA THR A 42 -0.99 -3.92 -7.77
C THR A 42 -0.50 -2.50 -8.09
N MET A 43 -1.42 -1.52 -8.15
CA MET A 43 -1.05 -0.12 -8.32
C MET A 43 -0.25 0.42 -7.12
N LEU A 44 -0.66 0.05 -5.90
CA LEU A 44 0.06 0.42 -4.69
C LEU A 44 1.48 -0.16 -4.68
N GLN A 45 1.63 -1.43 -5.06
CA GLN A 45 2.91 -2.12 -5.12
C GLN A 45 3.82 -1.52 -6.19
N ARG A 46 3.25 -1.14 -7.35
CA ARG A 46 3.98 -0.41 -8.39
C ARG A 46 4.44 0.97 -7.92
N ALA A 47 3.59 1.69 -7.19
CA ALA A 47 3.94 3.00 -6.64
C ALA A 47 5.04 2.88 -5.57
N LEU A 48 5.03 1.83 -4.76
CA LEU A 48 6.11 1.49 -3.83
C LEU A 48 7.42 1.18 -4.56
N SER A 49 7.38 0.28 -5.56
CA SER A 49 8.56 -0.08 -6.35
C SER A 49 9.13 1.08 -7.17
N SER A 50 8.28 2.02 -7.59
CA SER A 50 8.71 3.23 -8.29
C SER A 50 9.21 4.33 -7.35
N GLY A 51 9.14 4.14 -6.02
CA GLY A 51 9.49 5.16 -5.03
C GLY A 51 8.50 6.32 -4.92
N GLN A 52 7.34 6.22 -5.57
CA GLN A 52 6.26 7.22 -5.51
C GLN A 52 5.48 7.15 -4.19
N VAL A 53 5.47 5.98 -3.56
CA VAL A 53 4.96 5.77 -2.20
C VAL A 53 6.10 5.18 -1.38
N LYS A 54 6.34 5.73 -0.19
CA LYS A 54 7.29 5.14 0.78
C LYS A 54 6.52 4.35 1.83
N ARG A 55 6.96 3.12 2.11
CA ARG A 55 6.47 2.42 3.29
C ARG A 55 7.02 3.13 4.53
N LEU A 56 6.11 3.58 5.40
CA LEU A 56 6.40 3.89 6.79
C LEU A 56 6.57 2.57 7.55
N SER A 57 7.52 1.76 7.11
CA SER A 57 8.11 0.70 7.92
C SER A 57 9.17 1.38 8.78
N GLN A 58 9.26 1.03 10.06
CA GLN A 58 10.19 1.61 11.04
C GLN A 58 11.70 1.47 10.69
N GLU A 59 12.05 1.06 9.47
CA GLU A 59 13.42 0.90 8.99
C GLU A 59 13.75 1.97 7.93
N GLU A 60 13.71 3.24 8.33
CA GLU A 60 14.42 4.33 7.63
C GLU A 60 15.94 4.30 7.91
N THR A 61 16.50 3.13 8.22
CA THR A 61 17.95 2.96 8.40
C THR A 61 18.46 1.83 7.54
N GLN A 62 18.48 2.02 6.23
CA GLN A 62 19.55 1.45 5.41
C GLN A 62 19.62 2.20 4.07
N PRO A 63 20.57 3.15 3.90
CA PRO A 63 20.92 3.59 2.57
C PRO A 63 21.42 2.39 1.78
N CYS A 64 20.94 2.23 0.54
CA CYS A 64 21.51 1.29 -0.40
C CYS A 64 22.99 1.66 -0.59
N GLU A 65 23.90 0.88 0.01
CA GLU A 65 25.32 0.96 -0.27
C GLU A 65 25.59 0.30 -1.64
N VAL A 66 26.37 1.03 -2.45
CA VAL A 66 26.76 0.81 -3.85
C VAL A 66 27.80 -0.29 -4.01
#